data_AF-A0A532CY00-F1
#
_entry.id   AF-A0A532CY00-F1
#
_cell.length_a   1.000
_cell.length_b   1.000
_cell.length_c   1.000
_cell.angle_alpha   90.00
_cell.angle_beta   90.00
_cell.angle_gamma   90.00
#
_symmetry.space_group_name_H-M   'P 1'
#
loop_
_entity.id
_entity.type
_entity.pdbx_description
1 polymer ?
#
loop_
_entity_poly.entity_id
_entity_poly.type
_entity_poly.pdbx_seq_one_letter_code
_entity_poly.pdbx_strand_id
1 'polypeptide(L)' 'MESCTYDEEADAGYIYLARPTPSPHFANLAAPVAETIAFFGEHGFFVDVDHDGHLFGIELLSRPDVITKLKESNAL' A
#
# COMPACT_ATOMS: atom_id res chain seq x y z
N MET A 1 -14.58 4.02 3.94
CA MET A 1 -13.54 3.85 2.90
C MET A 1 -12.32 3.34 3.63
N GLU A 2 -11.74 2.24 3.14
CA GLU A 2 -10.76 1.45 3.87
C GLU A 2 -9.37 2.10 3.82
N SER A 3 -8.77 2.29 4.99
CA SER A 3 -7.40 2.80 5.13
C SER A 3 -6.34 1.73 4.90
N CYS A 4 -6.75 0.47 4.91
CA CYS A 4 -5.91 -0.68 4.64
C CYS A 4 -6.74 -1.76 3.92
N THR A 5 -6.12 -2.53 3.03
CA THR A 5 -6.74 -3.69 2.36
C THR A 5 -5.78 -4.87 2.40
N TYR A 6 -6.30 -6.10 2.28
CA TYR A 6 -5.50 -7.31 2.16
C TYR A 6 -5.87 -8.07 0.89
N ASP A 7 -4.89 -8.39 0.07
CA ASP A 7 -5.03 -9.24 -1.12
C ASP A 7 -4.55 -10.66 -0.76
N GLU A 8 -5.49 -11.61 -0.75
CA GLU A 8 -5.19 -13.01 -0.44
C GLU A 8 -4.44 -13.71 -1.58
N GLU A 9 -4.62 -13.30 -2.83
CA GLU A 9 -3.95 -13.90 -3.99
C GLU A 9 -2.48 -13.49 -4.03
N ALA A 10 -2.19 -12.23 -3.68
CA ALA A 10 -0.84 -11.69 -3.61
C ALA A 10 -0.13 -11.94 -2.25
N ASP A 11 -0.87 -12.39 -1.22
CA ASP A 11 -0.42 -12.41 0.18
C ASP A 11 0.18 -11.06 0.60
N ALA A 12 -0.55 -9.98 0.32
CA ALA A 12 -0.07 -8.63 0.49
C ALA A 12 -1.06 -7.75 1.26
N GLY A 13 -0.55 -7.06 2.28
CA GLY A 13 -1.31 -5.99 2.94
C GLY A 13 -0.94 -4.63 2.38
N TYR A 14 -1.94 -3.79 2.16
CA TYR A 14 -1.78 -2.43 1.68
C TYR A 14 -2.26 -1.46 2.75
N ILE A 15 -1.46 -0.44 3.06
CA ILE A 15 -1.83 0.67 3.94
C ILE A 15 -1.78 1.94 3.10
N TYR A 16 -2.88 2.68 3.04
CA TYR A 16 -2.97 3.91 2.26
C TYR A 16 -2.76 5.13 3.16
N LEU A 17 -1.66 5.85 2.93
CA LEU A 17 -1.31 7.08 3.67
C LEU A 17 -2.14 8.27 3.19
N ALA A 18 -2.37 8.33 1.88
CA ALA A 18 -3.22 9.30 1.22
C ALA A 18 -3.94 8.59 0.07
N ARG A 19 -5.16 9.02 -0.26
CA ARG A 19 -5.74 8.56 -1.52
C ARG A 19 -4.91 9.12 -2.67
N PRO A 20 -4.62 8.33 -3.71
CA PRO A 20 -4.23 8.89 -5.00
C PRO A 20 -5.24 9.99 -5.39
N THR A 21 -4.75 11.19 -5.64
CA THR A 21 -5.58 12.33 -6.10
C THR A 21 -5.64 12.34 -7.62
N PRO A 22 -6.82 12.53 -8.24
CA PRO A 22 -6.95 12.56 -9.70
C PRO A 22 -5.90 13.47 -10.31
N SER A 23 -5.08 12.91 -11.19
CA SER A 23 -4.02 13.65 -11.87
C SER A 23 -4.36 13.81 -13.34
N PRO A 24 -3.73 14.76 -14.06
CA PRO A 24 -3.87 14.89 -15.50
C PRO A 24 -3.55 13.59 -16.26
N HIS A 25 -2.74 12.72 -15.67
CA HIS A 25 -2.36 11.43 -16.24
C HIS A 25 -3.38 10.31 -15.93
N PHE A 26 -4.12 10.41 -14.83
CA PHE A 26 -5.05 9.38 -14.36
C PHE A 26 -6.31 9.99 -13.74
N ALA A 27 -7.29 10.29 -14.59
CA ALA A 27 -8.53 10.97 -14.18
C ALA A 27 -9.46 10.10 -13.30
N ASN A 28 -9.40 8.77 -13.43
CA ASN A 28 -10.22 7.81 -12.69
C ASN A 28 -9.29 6.83 -11.98
N LEU A 29 -8.92 7.13 -10.74
CA LEU A 29 -7.91 6.39 -10.01
C LEU A 29 -8.48 5.10 -9.41
N ALA A 30 -8.18 3.97 -10.05
CA ALA A 30 -8.25 2.67 -9.40
C ALA A 30 -6.93 2.35 -8.67
N ALA A 31 -5.77 2.73 -9.23
CA ALA A 31 -4.46 2.91 -8.56
C ALA A 31 -3.40 3.23 -9.64
N PRO A 32 -2.53 4.26 -9.49
CA PRO A 32 -1.40 4.39 -10.39
C PRO A 32 -0.12 4.48 -9.55
N VAL A 33 0.31 3.33 -9.05
CA VAL A 33 1.69 3.19 -8.58
C VAL A 33 2.58 3.44 -9.80
N ALA A 34 3.33 4.55 -9.77
CA ALA A 34 4.33 4.85 -10.79
C ALA A 34 5.64 4.13 -10.50
N GLU A 35 5.98 4.08 -9.22
CA GLU A 35 7.19 3.49 -8.69
C GLU A 35 6.89 2.85 -7.34
N THR A 36 7.58 1.73 -7.08
CA THR A 36 7.57 1.05 -5.79
C THR A 36 8.99 1.04 -5.26
N ILE A 37 9.21 1.68 -4.11
CA ILE A 37 10.52 1.77 -3.45
C ILE A 37 10.62 0.65 -2.42
N ALA A 38 11.58 -0.25 -2.59
CA ALA A 38 11.83 -1.31 -1.63
C ALA A 38 12.59 -0.78 -0.39
N PHE A 39 12.09 -1.09 0.80
CA PHE A 39 12.71 -0.77 2.08
C PHE A 39 13.02 -2.06 2.85
N PHE A 40 14.29 -2.47 2.88
CA PHE A 40 14.73 -3.75 3.44
C PHE A 40 15.26 -3.64 4.89
N GLY A 41 14.44 -3.09 5.79
CA GLY A 41 14.71 -3.12 7.23
C GLY A 41 14.39 -4.48 7.88
N GLU A 42 14.36 -4.52 9.22
CA GLU A 42 13.94 -5.70 10.01
C GLU A 42 12.58 -6.25 9.57
N HIS A 43 11.72 -5.36 9.07
CA HIS A 43 10.38 -5.66 8.63
C HIS A 43 10.17 -5.21 7.19
N GLY A 44 11.00 -5.68 6.26
CA GLY A 44 10.94 -5.37 4.83
C GLY A 44 9.53 -5.05 4.31
N PHE A 45 9.39 -3.90 3.65
CA PHE A 45 8.16 -3.39 3.06
C PHE A 45 8.48 -2.59 1.80
N PHE A 46 7.43 -2.29 1.03
CA PHE A 46 7.52 -1.45 -0.15
C PHE A 46 6.73 -0.16 0.06
N VAL A 47 7.18 0.94 -0.54
CA VAL A 47 6.50 2.24 -0.51
C VAL A 47 6.06 2.58 -1.92
N ASP A 48 4.77 2.85 -2.08
CA ASP A 48 4.19 3.21 -3.37
C ASP A 48 4.21 4.73 -3.58
N VAL A 49 4.72 5.10 -4.75
CA VAL A 49 4.86 6.49 -5.21
C VAL A 49 3.94 6.70 -6.42
N ASP A 50 3.16 7.77 -6.40
CA ASP A 50 2.33 8.15 -7.54
C ASP A 50 3.14 8.79 -8.67
N HIS A 51 2.49 9.08 -9.80
CA HIS A 51 3.13 9.68 -10.97
C HIS A 51 3.58 11.14 -10.77
N ASP A 52 3.10 11.79 -9.70
CA ASP A 52 3.50 13.14 -9.32
C ASP A 52 4.65 13.12 -8.29
N GLY A 53 5.09 11.93 -7.87
CA GLY A 53 6.20 11.73 -6.92
C GLY A 53 5.77 11.70 -5.44
N HIS A 54 4.47 11.63 -5.14
CA HIS A 54 3.98 11.56 -3.77
C HIS A 54 3.92 10.12 -3.26
N LEU A 55 4.38 9.92 -2.02
CA LEU A 55 4.20 8.67 -1.31
C LEU A 55 2.74 8.53 -0.89
N PHE A 56 2.08 7.42 -1.23
CA PHE A 56 0.67 7.24 -0.92
C PHE A 56 0.31 5.87 -0.33
N GLY A 57 1.18 4.88 -0.47
CA GLY A 57 0.92 3.51 -0.01
C GLY A 57 2.13 2.83 0.63
N ILE A 58 1.86 1.85 1.48
CA ILE A 58 2.84 0.88 1.96
C ILE A 58 2.30 -0.50 1.61
N GLU A 59 3.11 -1.30 0.93
CA GLU A 59 2.83 -2.70 0.62
C GLU A 59 3.68 -3.63 1.51
N LEU A 60 3.00 -4.58 2.14
CA LEU A 60 3.53 -5.58 3.05
C LEU A 60 3.41 -6.96 2.40
N LEU A 61 4.37 -7.32 1.55
CA LEU A 61 4.39 -8.59 0.84
C LEU A 61 4.87 -9.74 1.73
N SER A 62 4.04 -10.78 1.87
CA SER A 62 4.35 -12.00 2.65
C SER A 62 4.84 -11.72 4.07
N ARG A 63 4.13 -10.82 4.77
CA ARG A 63 4.41 -10.41 6.16
C ARG A 63 3.32 -10.86 7.14
N PRO A 64 3.11 -12.18 7.30
CA PRO A 64 2.04 -12.69 8.16
C PRO A 64 2.16 -12.19 9.60
N ASP A 65 3.37 -11.95 10.10
CA ASP A 65 3.64 -11.40 11.42
C ASP A 65 3.07 -9.99 11.63
N VAL A 66 3.05 -9.16 10.58
CA VAL A 66 2.46 -7.82 10.60
C VAL A 66 0.97 -7.89 10.27
N ILE A 67 0.59 -8.67 9.25
CA ILE A 67 -0.79 -8.82 8.81
C ILE A 67 -1.67 -9.37 9.95
N THR A 68 -1.21 -10.36 10.70
CA THR A 68 -1.96 -10.89 11.86
C THR A 68 -2.23 -9.79 12.88
N LYS A 69 -1.23 -8.97 13.24
CA LYS A 69 -1.41 -7.87 14.21
C LYS A 69 -2.39 -6.82 13.72
N LEU A 70 -2.38 -6.52 12.41
CA LEU A 70 -3.32 -5.58 11.80
C LEU A 70 -4.76 -6.12 11.84
N LYS A 71 -4.96 -7.41 11.51
CA LYS A 71 -6.27 -8.09 11.63
C LYS A 71 -6.77 -8.11 13.08
N GLU A 72 -5.92 -8.46 14.04
CA GLU A 72 -6.25 -8.45 15.47
C GLU A 72 -6.63 -7.06 16.00
N SER A 73 -6.11 -6.00 15.36
CA SER A 73 -6.42 -4.61 15.68
C SER A 73 -7.65 -4.05 14.95
N ASN A 74 -8.36 -4.87 14.15
CA ASN A 74 -9.45 -4.46 13.25
C ASN A 74 -9.05 -3.35 12.26
N ALA A 75 -7.80 -3.37 11.80
CA ALA A 75 -7.28 -2.40 10.83
C ALA A 75 -7.32 -2.90 9.38
N LEU A 76 -7.54 -4.21 9.17
CA LEU A 76 -7.70 -4.91 7.89
C LEU A 76 -9.03 -5.68 7.87
#